data_AF-A0A7S3M9L1-F1
#
_entry.id   AF-A0A7S3M9L1-F1
#
_cell.length_a   1.000
_cell.length_b   1.000
_cell.length_c   1.000
_cell.angle_alpha   90.00
_cell.angle_beta   90.00
_cell.angle_gamma   90.00
#
_symmetry.space_group_name_H-M   'P 1'
#
loop_
_entity.id
_entity.type
_entity.pdbx_description
1 polymer ?
#
loop_
_entity_poly.entity_id
_entity_poly.type
_entity_poly.pdbx_seq_one_letter_code
_entity_poly.pdbx_strand_id
1 'polypeptide(L)'
;AFQTNKRTLFEMYFGVLPPQFTYGSLNTYGGNVLLLCTRVMSFCYIFGLPGLWNFIRNDWDNLYFFTLWNIIMISVYYSMAIISSVIGLLYHQDFLANTTVGIENSWMAVEAPASGDKAYWSAHFHRLSFCMQILFQVAGASALFVTVIAFSFLNPVFDFWNVSAHLVTSLTFITEMSQNSLIVRWHHVVLNMGWAVIYLIYIWPAVASGEITDWPYGFLETENAGCFGWYFALFFFNVIFYFIWYYLSRAKYELIYVNSEAASAVMSLHLRGTGRGSISSVVGPRSVNGDDSSSNSISRSGSLIDETDNPYRHMASTGYVRSSASMTGSGASSGSDKLAPLQKACEIPRA
;
A
#
# COMPACT_ATOMS: atom_id res chain seq x y z
N ALA A 1 -23.49 -12.12 -18.52
CA ALA A 1 -23.17 -10.85 -17.83
C ALA A 1 -22.57 -11.08 -16.43
N PHE A 2 -23.21 -11.83 -15.52
CA PHE A 2 -22.71 -12.00 -14.14
C PHE A 2 -21.49 -12.93 -13.98
N GLN A 3 -21.30 -13.92 -14.87
CA GLN A 3 -20.11 -14.79 -14.84
C GLN A 3 -18.85 -14.15 -15.47
N THR A 4 -19.01 -13.26 -16.45
CA THR A 4 -17.89 -12.57 -17.10
C THR A 4 -17.16 -11.63 -16.13
N ASN A 5 -17.86 -11.10 -15.13
CA ASN A 5 -17.30 -10.17 -14.15
C ASN A 5 -16.50 -10.86 -13.01
N LYS A 6 -16.66 -12.17 -12.81
CA LYS A 6 -15.88 -12.91 -11.79
C LYS A 6 -14.50 -13.32 -12.29
N ARG A 7 -14.37 -13.58 -13.59
CA ARG A 7 -13.10 -14.00 -14.21
C ARG A 7 -12.09 -12.84 -14.23
N THR A 8 -12.55 -11.64 -14.59
CA THR A 8 -11.74 -10.41 -14.55
C THR A 8 -11.28 -10.04 -13.15
N LEU A 9 -12.12 -10.24 -12.14
CA LEU A 9 -11.76 -9.92 -10.74
C LEU A 9 -10.74 -10.91 -10.19
N PHE A 10 -10.85 -12.21 -10.50
CA PHE A 10 -9.86 -13.22 -10.14
C PHE A 10 -8.54 -13.00 -10.88
N GLU A 11 -8.57 -12.73 -12.19
CA GLU A 11 -7.38 -12.43 -12.99
C GLU A 11 -6.72 -11.10 -12.58
N MET A 12 -7.48 -10.08 -12.17
CA MET A 12 -6.93 -8.88 -11.53
C MET A 12 -6.34 -9.18 -10.15
N TYR A 13 -6.93 -10.13 -9.40
CA TYR A 13 -6.49 -10.47 -8.06
C TYR A 13 -5.17 -11.24 -8.03
N PHE A 14 -4.98 -12.15 -8.99
CA PHE A 14 -3.75 -12.92 -9.17
C PHE A 14 -2.79 -12.27 -10.19
N GLY A 15 -3.27 -11.30 -10.95
CA GLY A 15 -2.47 -10.54 -11.91
C GLY A 15 -1.42 -9.69 -11.22
N VAL A 16 -0.23 -9.59 -11.83
CA VAL A 16 0.80 -8.66 -11.37
C VAL A 16 0.22 -7.25 -11.52
N LEU A 17 0.14 -6.50 -10.41
CA LEU A 17 -0.38 -5.14 -10.48
C LEU A 17 0.56 -4.32 -11.36
N PRO A 18 0.02 -3.41 -12.17
CA PRO A 18 0.84 -2.54 -13.00
C PRO A 18 1.88 -1.78 -12.15
N PRO A 19 3.13 -1.62 -12.60
CA PRO A 19 4.17 -0.91 -11.83
C PRO A 19 3.80 0.53 -11.42
N GLN A 20 2.82 1.13 -12.07
CA GLN A 20 2.22 2.42 -11.69
C GLN A 20 1.72 2.44 -10.25
N PHE A 21 1.27 1.31 -9.71
CA PHE A 21 0.75 1.22 -8.35
C PHE A 21 1.84 1.39 -7.28
N THR A 22 3.11 1.13 -7.62
CA THR A 22 4.22 1.21 -6.65
C THR A 22 4.81 2.60 -6.51
N TYR A 23 4.74 3.43 -7.55
CA TYR A 23 5.23 4.81 -7.49
C TYR A 23 4.12 5.87 -7.50
N GLY A 24 2.92 5.49 -7.94
CA GLY A 24 1.78 6.39 -8.10
C GLY A 24 1.11 6.74 -6.78
N SER A 25 0.94 8.04 -6.55
CA SER A 25 0.12 8.57 -5.49
C SER A 25 -1.34 8.64 -5.91
N LEU A 26 -2.23 8.54 -4.92
CA LEU A 26 -3.66 8.74 -5.08
C LEU A 26 -4.03 10.21 -5.40
N ASN A 27 -3.15 11.17 -5.08
CA ASN A 27 -3.35 12.57 -5.40
C ASN A 27 -2.70 12.91 -6.75
N THR A 28 -3.51 13.36 -7.71
CA THR A 28 -3.08 13.75 -9.06
C THR A 28 -2.19 14.99 -9.06
N TYR A 29 -2.37 15.91 -8.12
CA TYR A 29 -1.66 17.20 -8.08
C TYR A 29 -0.48 17.16 -7.13
N GLY A 30 0.70 16.79 -7.67
CA GLY A 30 1.95 16.73 -6.90
C GLY A 30 2.04 15.58 -5.90
N GLY A 31 1.04 14.68 -5.86
CA GLY A 31 1.04 13.55 -4.93
C GLY A 31 2.25 12.62 -5.09
N ASN A 32 2.73 12.40 -6.32
CA ASN A 32 3.91 11.57 -6.56
C ASN A 32 5.19 12.15 -5.92
N VAL A 33 5.34 13.48 -5.92
CA VAL A 33 6.46 14.17 -5.28
C VAL A 33 6.31 14.11 -3.77
N LEU A 34 5.12 14.36 -3.23
CA LEU A 34 4.84 14.23 -1.79
C LEU A 34 5.10 12.81 -1.27
N LEU A 35 4.71 11.80 -2.05
CA LEU A 35 4.95 10.39 -1.74
C LEU A 35 6.45 10.08 -1.74
N LEU A 36 7.21 10.56 -2.73
CA LEU A 36 8.67 10.45 -2.73
C LEU A 36 9.29 11.11 -1.50
N CYS A 37 8.90 12.34 -1.16
CA CYS A 37 9.39 13.04 0.04
C CYS A 37 9.09 12.25 1.32
N THR A 38 7.88 11.70 1.44
CA THR A 38 7.46 10.88 2.58
C THR A 38 8.30 9.61 2.69
N ARG A 39 8.60 8.95 1.55
CA ARG A 39 9.46 7.76 1.49
C ARG A 39 10.90 8.06 1.87
N VAL A 40 11.47 9.16 1.38
CA VAL A 40 12.84 9.61 1.73
C VAL A 40 12.92 9.91 3.22
N MET A 41 11.99 10.70 3.75
CA MET A 41 11.92 11.03 5.18
C MET A 41 11.78 9.77 6.04
N SER A 42 10.88 8.85 5.66
CA SER A 42 10.66 7.59 6.38
C SER A 42 11.89 6.69 6.32
N PHE A 43 12.55 6.60 5.16
CA PHE A 43 13.80 5.84 5.01
C PHE A 43 14.89 6.41 5.91
N CYS A 44 15.17 7.72 5.83
CA CYS A 44 16.20 8.35 6.64
C CYS A 44 15.92 8.18 8.14
N TYR A 45 14.66 8.31 8.57
CA TYR A 45 14.28 8.07 9.96
C TYR A 45 14.51 6.60 10.35
N ILE A 46 13.90 5.63 9.67
CA ILE A 46 13.91 4.21 10.06
C ILE A 46 15.28 3.57 9.87
N PHE A 47 15.96 3.83 8.75
CA PHE A 47 17.29 3.30 8.51
C PHE A 47 18.34 3.99 9.38
N GLY A 48 18.24 5.31 9.57
CA GLY A 48 19.25 6.07 10.31
C GLY A 48 19.16 5.88 11.82
N LEU A 49 18.00 6.14 12.42
CA LEU A 49 17.85 6.17 13.88
C LEU A 49 17.65 4.76 14.49
N PRO A 50 16.54 4.04 14.27
CA PRO A 50 16.38 2.73 14.90
C PRO A 50 17.18 1.63 14.19
N GLY A 51 17.64 1.83 12.96
CA GLY A 51 18.55 0.92 12.25
C GLY A 51 20.00 1.18 12.64
N LEU A 52 20.67 2.05 11.90
CA LEU A 52 22.12 2.27 11.94
C LEU A 52 22.63 2.66 13.34
N TRP A 53 21.95 3.58 14.03
CA TRP A 53 22.38 3.99 15.37
C TRP A 53 22.25 2.87 16.41
N ASN A 54 21.18 2.08 16.38
CA ASN A 54 21.06 0.91 17.26
C ASN A 54 22.07 -0.19 16.92
N PHE A 55 22.40 -0.37 15.64
CA PHE A 55 23.44 -1.31 15.21
C PHE A 55 24.82 -0.92 15.75
N ILE A 56 25.18 0.36 15.63
CA ILE A 56 26.47 0.88 16.11
C ILE A 56 26.56 0.81 17.63
N ARG A 57 25.46 1.09 18.35
CA ARG A 57 25.48 1.18 19.80
C ARG A 57 25.58 -0.17 20.50
N ASN A 58 24.99 -1.22 19.93
CA ASN A 58 24.82 -2.52 20.60
C ASN A 58 25.65 -3.63 19.97
N ASP A 59 26.75 -3.28 19.28
CA ASP A 59 27.72 -4.23 18.72
C ASP A 59 27.12 -5.46 18.03
N TRP A 60 26.02 -5.26 17.28
CA TRP A 60 25.26 -6.28 16.53
C TRP A 60 24.37 -7.24 17.36
N ASP A 61 24.40 -7.20 18.69
CA ASP A 61 23.60 -8.08 19.55
C ASP A 61 22.08 -7.93 19.34
N ASN A 62 21.65 -6.78 18.83
CA ASN A 62 20.24 -6.54 18.53
C ASN A 62 19.68 -7.39 17.37
N LEU A 63 20.53 -8.07 16.58
CA LEU A 63 20.09 -8.92 15.46
C LEU A 63 19.21 -10.09 15.90
N TYR A 64 19.23 -10.46 17.17
CA TYR A 64 18.38 -11.53 17.70
C TYR A 64 16.95 -11.09 18.00
N PHE A 65 16.66 -9.79 17.97
CA PHE A 65 15.31 -9.27 18.23
C PHE A 65 14.49 -9.17 16.95
N PHE A 66 13.26 -9.69 17.00
CA PHE A 66 12.29 -9.61 15.89
C PHE A 66 11.97 -8.17 15.52
N THR A 67 12.00 -7.25 16.48
CA THR A 67 11.81 -5.81 16.26
C THR A 67 12.85 -5.24 15.28
N LEU A 68 14.12 -5.66 15.39
CA LEU A 68 15.17 -5.21 14.48
C LEU A 68 15.03 -5.84 13.09
N TRP A 69 14.67 -7.13 13.02
CA TRP A 69 14.34 -7.78 11.74
C TRP A 69 13.25 -7.01 10.99
N ASN A 70 12.22 -6.55 11.70
CA ASN A 70 11.18 -5.73 11.13
C ASN A 70 11.72 -4.36 10.64
N ILE A 71 12.57 -3.68 11.42
CA ILE A 71 13.22 -2.42 11.00
C ILE A 71 14.05 -2.61 9.71
N ILE A 72 14.80 -3.72 9.59
CA ILE A 72 15.57 -4.04 8.38
C ILE A 72 14.64 -4.22 7.18
N MET A 73 13.60 -5.04 7.32
CA MET A 73 12.61 -5.26 6.25
C MET A 73 11.94 -3.96 5.81
N ILE A 74 11.59 -3.09 6.75
CA ILE A 74 11.00 -1.77 6.49
C ILE A 74 11.99 -0.86 5.76
N SER A 75 13.26 -0.88 6.16
CA SER A 75 14.32 -0.09 5.50
C SER A 75 14.52 -0.54 4.06
N VAL A 76 14.53 -1.85 3.81
CA VAL A 76 14.60 -2.43 2.45
C VAL A 76 13.38 -2.01 1.63
N TYR A 77 12.18 -2.07 2.21
CA TYR A 77 10.95 -1.59 1.57
C TYR A 77 11.08 -0.12 1.13
N TYR A 78 11.43 0.79 2.05
CA TYR A 78 11.50 2.22 1.72
C TYR A 78 12.64 2.53 0.73
N SER A 79 13.75 1.82 0.79
CA SER A 79 14.82 1.94 -0.21
C SER A 79 14.30 1.60 -1.62
N MET A 80 13.63 0.45 -1.76
CA MET A 80 13.01 0.04 -3.03
C MET A 80 11.90 1.01 -3.46
N ALA A 81 11.13 1.54 -2.51
CA ALA A 81 10.06 2.51 -2.76
C ALA A 81 10.60 3.84 -3.31
N ILE A 82 11.74 4.31 -2.80
CA ILE A 82 12.43 5.51 -3.32
C ILE A 82 12.90 5.25 -4.75
N ILE A 83 13.57 4.12 -5.01
CA ILE A 83 14.03 3.75 -6.36
C ILE A 83 12.84 3.69 -7.33
N SER A 84 11.74 3.04 -6.93
CA SER A 84 10.53 2.95 -7.75
C SER A 84 9.90 4.32 -7.99
N SER A 85 9.86 5.20 -6.98
CA SER A 85 9.38 6.58 -7.13
C SER A 85 10.22 7.41 -8.09
N VAL A 86 11.55 7.32 -8.01
CA VAL A 86 12.45 8.06 -8.91
C VAL A 86 12.31 7.58 -10.35
N ILE A 87 12.33 6.26 -10.57
CA ILE A 87 12.09 5.68 -11.90
C ILE A 87 10.72 6.11 -12.44
N GLY A 88 9.68 6.00 -11.62
CA GLY A 88 8.33 6.38 -11.99
C GLY A 88 8.22 7.86 -12.39
N LEU A 89 8.80 8.76 -11.60
CA LEU A 89 8.76 10.20 -11.88
C LEU A 89 9.52 10.57 -13.16
N LEU A 90 10.72 10.03 -13.37
CA LEU A 90 11.54 10.34 -14.54
C LEU A 90 10.91 9.74 -15.81
N TYR A 91 10.64 8.43 -15.83
CA TYR A 91 10.21 7.75 -17.05
C TYR A 91 8.75 8.02 -17.42
N HIS A 92 7.86 8.17 -16.44
CA HIS A 92 6.43 8.39 -16.72
C HIS A 92 6.16 9.78 -17.28
N GLN A 93 6.86 10.80 -16.77
CA GLN A 93 6.74 12.16 -17.29
C GLN A 93 7.28 12.24 -18.72
N ASP A 94 8.44 11.63 -18.99
CA ASP A 94 9.01 11.61 -20.34
C ASP A 94 8.12 10.86 -21.33
N PHE A 95 7.46 9.77 -20.91
CA PHE A 95 6.51 9.04 -21.75
C PHE A 95 5.27 9.87 -22.08
N LEU A 96 4.65 10.51 -21.08
CA LEU A 96 3.49 11.37 -21.31
C LEU A 96 3.86 12.53 -22.24
N ALA A 97 5.01 13.16 -22.03
CA ALA A 97 5.52 14.24 -22.89
C ALA A 97 5.70 13.77 -24.35
N ASN A 98 6.33 12.61 -24.56
CA ASN A 98 6.55 12.07 -25.91
C ASN A 98 5.25 11.65 -26.60
N THR A 99 4.26 11.14 -25.85
CA THR A 99 2.94 10.77 -26.38
C THR A 99 2.14 12.01 -26.81
N THR A 100 2.22 13.10 -26.04
CA THR A 100 1.47 14.33 -26.35
C THR A 100 2.06 15.16 -27.49
N VAL A 101 3.38 15.10 -27.71
CA VAL A 101 4.06 16.00 -28.65
C VAL A 101 4.43 15.31 -29.97
N GLY A 102 4.21 14.00 -30.12
CA GLY A 102 4.47 13.29 -31.37
C GLY A 102 5.94 13.38 -31.82
N ILE A 103 6.87 13.54 -30.88
CA ILE A 103 8.29 13.72 -31.19
C ILE A 103 8.92 12.36 -31.47
N GLU A 104 9.15 12.10 -32.75
CA GLU A 104 9.70 10.86 -33.32
C GLU A 104 11.16 10.58 -32.91
N ASN A 105 11.84 11.52 -32.23
CA ASN A 105 13.28 11.51 -31.98
C ASN A 105 13.69 11.34 -30.51
N SER A 106 12.79 10.88 -29.64
CA SER A 106 13.17 10.53 -28.26
C SER A 106 14.07 9.29 -28.26
N TRP A 107 15.11 9.27 -27.42
CA TRP A 107 15.97 8.09 -27.20
C TRP A 107 15.18 6.85 -26.72
N MET A 108 13.93 7.03 -26.27
CA MET A 108 12.99 5.95 -25.99
C MET A 108 12.29 5.36 -27.24
N ALA A 109 12.31 6.04 -28.38
CA ALA A 109 11.77 5.52 -29.63
C ALA A 109 12.65 4.42 -30.24
N VAL A 110 13.95 4.43 -29.92
CA VAL A 110 14.96 3.50 -30.50
C VAL A 110 14.77 2.06 -30.01
N GLU A 111 14.21 1.87 -28.80
CA GLU A 111 13.98 0.52 -28.25
C GLU A 111 12.54 0.06 -28.35
N ALA A 112 11.73 0.73 -29.16
CA ALA A 112 10.33 0.38 -29.27
C ALA A 112 10.10 -0.54 -30.51
N PRO A 113 10.07 -1.90 -30.43
CA PRO A 113 9.10 -2.78 -31.07
C PRO A 113 8.24 -2.34 -32.27
N ALA A 114 8.59 -2.43 -33.54
CA ALA A 114 7.63 -2.02 -34.59
C ALA A 114 6.25 -2.77 -34.56
N SER A 115 6.11 -3.83 -33.75
CA SER A 115 4.84 -4.49 -33.40
C SER A 115 4.15 -3.82 -32.18
N GLY A 116 2.93 -3.35 -32.38
CA GLY A 116 2.14 -2.49 -31.47
C GLY A 116 1.68 -3.06 -30.13
N ASP A 117 2.53 -3.79 -29.41
CA ASP A 117 2.23 -4.30 -28.06
C ASP A 117 3.50 -4.39 -27.21
N LYS A 118 4.09 -3.23 -26.91
CA LYS A 118 5.29 -3.17 -26.07
C LYS A 118 4.94 -2.91 -24.63
N ALA A 119 5.41 -3.82 -23.78
CA ALA A 119 5.53 -3.58 -22.36
C ALA A 119 6.38 -2.31 -22.14
N TYR A 120 5.71 -1.22 -21.77
CA TYR A 120 6.31 0.08 -21.44
C TYR A 120 7.36 -0.01 -20.32
N TRP A 121 7.24 -1.02 -19.45
CA TRP A 121 8.18 -1.26 -18.35
C TRP A 121 9.06 -2.47 -18.62
N SER A 122 10.34 -2.36 -18.22
CA SER A 122 11.25 -3.51 -18.25
C SER A 122 10.77 -4.64 -17.33
N ALA A 123 11.09 -5.89 -17.69
CA ALA A 123 10.76 -7.06 -16.86
C ALA A 123 11.37 -6.96 -15.45
N HIS A 124 12.54 -6.33 -15.32
CA HIS A 124 13.18 -6.08 -14.02
C HIS A 124 12.35 -5.13 -13.15
N PHE A 125 11.78 -4.06 -13.73
CA PHE A 125 10.93 -3.14 -13.00
C PHE A 125 9.61 -3.78 -12.55
N HIS A 126 9.03 -4.65 -13.38
CA HIS A 126 7.89 -5.47 -12.97
C HIS A 126 8.21 -6.35 -11.75
N ARG A 127 9.38 -7.01 -11.73
CA ARG A 127 9.82 -7.82 -10.59
C ARG A 127 10.07 -6.97 -9.34
N LEU A 128 10.72 -5.81 -9.50
CA LEU A 128 10.93 -4.85 -8.41
C LEU A 128 9.58 -4.42 -7.80
N SER A 129 8.63 -4.04 -8.66
CA SER A 129 7.29 -3.62 -8.25
C SER A 129 6.55 -4.74 -7.48
N PHE A 130 6.62 -5.96 -7.98
CA PHE A 130 6.02 -7.11 -7.31
C PHE A 130 6.65 -7.39 -5.94
N CYS A 131 7.98 -7.33 -5.84
CA CYS A 131 8.68 -7.49 -4.57
C CYS A 131 8.31 -6.38 -3.57
N MET A 132 8.25 -5.13 -4.03
CA MET A 132 7.84 -4.00 -3.21
C MET A 132 6.40 -4.15 -2.70
N GLN A 133 5.48 -4.67 -3.52
CA GLN A 133 4.09 -4.96 -3.09
C GLN A 133 4.07 -5.98 -1.95
N ILE A 134 4.83 -7.07 -2.05
CA ILE A 134 4.92 -8.07 -0.99
C ILE A 134 5.49 -7.45 0.29
N LEU A 135 6.60 -6.71 0.17
CA LEU A 135 7.25 -6.06 1.30
C LEU A 135 6.32 -5.06 1.99
N PHE A 136 5.58 -4.24 1.24
CA PHE A 136 4.61 -3.31 1.82
C PHE A 136 3.55 -4.02 2.68
N GLN A 137 3.10 -5.18 2.22
CA GLN A 137 2.04 -5.94 2.88
C GLN A 137 2.53 -6.64 4.14
N VAL A 138 3.69 -7.31 4.04
CA VAL A 138 4.30 -8.03 5.17
C VAL A 138 4.84 -7.04 6.21
N ALA A 139 5.56 -6.01 5.76
CA ALA A 139 6.16 -5.02 6.65
C ALA A 139 5.13 -4.11 7.31
N GLY A 140 4.10 -3.67 6.59
CA GLY A 140 3.03 -2.86 7.18
C GLY A 140 2.25 -3.62 8.26
N ALA A 141 1.89 -4.88 7.99
CA ALA A 141 1.24 -5.74 8.99
C ALA A 141 2.15 -6.00 10.20
N SER A 142 3.42 -6.33 9.95
CA SER A 142 4.41 -6.59 10.99
C SER A 142 4.71 -5.35 11.84
N ALA A 143 4.74 -4.14 11.26
CA ALA A 143 4.89 -2.89 11.98
C ALA A 143 3.76 -2.68 13.00
N LEU A 144 2.49 -2.81 12.57
CA LEU A 144 1.34 -2.67 13.46
C LEU A 144 1.35 -3.70 14.59
N PHE A 145 1.65 -4.96 14.24
CA PHE A 145 1.79 -6.04 15.19
C PHE A 145 2.85 -5.74 16.26
N VAL A 146 4.06 -5.38 15.82
CA VAL A 146 5.17 -5.06 16.72
C VAL A 146 4.83 -3.88 17.63
N THR A 147 4.19 -2.82 17.11
CA THR A 147 3.77 -1.68 17.94
C THR A 147 2.81 -2.10 19.05
N VAL A 148 1.81 -2.93 18.76
CA VAL A 148 0.84 -3.36 19.77
C VAL A 148 1.48 -4.31 20.79
N ILE A 149 2.33 -5.25 20.36
CA ILE A 149 3.05 -6.14 21.28
C ILE A 149 4.01 -5.34 22.17
N ALA A 150 4.72 -4.37 21.61
CA ALA A 150 5.61 -3.49 22.35
C ALA A 150 4.88 -2.69 23.44
N PHE A 151 3.66 -2.22 23.14
CA PHE A 151 2.85 -1.44 24.09
C PHE A 151 2.18 -2.29 25.14
N SER A 152 1.76 -3.50 24.79
CA SER A 152 0.88 -4.31 25.63
C SER A 152 1.64 -5.30 26.50
N PHE A 153 2.73 -5.88 25.99
CA PHE A 153 3.36 -7.06 26.60
C PHE A 153 4.84 -6.88 26.94
N LEU A 154 5.60 -6.11 26.14
CA LEU A 154 7.05 -6.00 26.34
C LEU A 154 7.47 -4.91 27.34
N ASN A 155 6.68 -3.85 27.51
CA ASN A 155 7.02 -2.73 28.38
C ASN A 155 6.01 -2.62 29.54
N PRO A 156 6.16 -3.41 30.62
CA PRO A 156 5.31 -3.26 31.82
C PRO A 156 5.50 -1.89 32.48
N VAL A 157 6.67 -1.26 32.29
CA VAL A 157 6.95 0.13 32.64
C VAL A 157 7.02 0.92 31.34
N PHE A 158 6.21 1.98 31.24
CA PHE A 158 6.15 2.82 30.05
C PHE A 158 7.50 3.50 29.78
N ASP A 159 8.25 3.02 28.79
CA ASP A 159 9.42 3.71 28.24
C ASP A 159 9.01 4.53 27.02
N PHE A 160 8.93 5.85 27.24
CA PHE A 160 8.46 6.80 26.24
C PHE A 160 9.23 6.69 24.91
N TRP A 161 10.55 6.51 24.94
CA TRP A 161 11.36 6.51 23.73
C TRP A 161 11.16 5.25 22.91
N ASN A 162 11.14 4.09 23.57
CA ASN A 162 10.87 2.80 22.94
C ASN A 162 9.46 2.78 22.31
N VAL A 163 8.47 3.23 23.09
CA VAL A 163 7.07 3.33 22.65
C VAL A 163 6.95 4.26 21.43
N SER A 164 7.58 5.43 21.48
CA SER A 164 7.53 6.41 20.40
C SER A 164 8.17 5.88 19.11
N ALA A 165 9.29 5.18 19.19
CA ALA A 165 9.95 4.60 18.01
C ALA A 165 9.04 3.57 17.29
N HIS A 166 8.39 2.68 18.05
CA HIS A 166 7.44 1.74 17.50
C HIS A 166 6.19 2.42 16.94
N LEU A 167 5.68 3.47 17.60
CA LEU A 167 4.54 4.24 17.10
C LEU A 167 4.87 4.90 15.76
N VAL A 168 5.99 5.61 15.69
CA VAL A 168 6.42 6.32 14.47
C VAL A 168 6.59 5.34 13.32
N THR A 169 7.17 4.16 13.57
CA THR A 169 7.30 3.09 12.56
C THR A 169 5.95 2.65 11.99
N SER A 170 4.92 2.50 12.82
CA SER A 170 3.57 2.19 12.33
C SER A 170 2.93 3.38 11.59
N LEU A 171 3.14 4.60 12.10
CA LEU A 171 2.62 5.82 11.48
C LEU A 171 3.23 6.09 10.10
N THR A 172 4.50 5.75 9.86
CA THR A 172 5.10 5.90 8.52
C THR A 172 4.40 5.01 7.50
N PHE A 173 4.04 3.76 7.86
CA PHE A 173 3.26 2.88 6.99
C PHE A 173 1.82 3.35 6.79
N ILE A 174 1.15 3.83 7.84
CA ILE A 174 -0.21 4.39 7.70
C ILE A 174 -0.18 5.61 6.76
N THR A 175 0.82 6.48 6.92
CA THR A 175 1.02 7.65 6.04
C THR A 175 1.31 7.22 4.61
N GLU A 176 2.23 6.27 4.42
CA GLU A 176 2.55 5.67 3.12
C GLU A 176 1.30 5.04 2.47
N MET A 177 0.52 4.26 3.22
CA MET A 177 -0.75 3.68 2.75
C MET A 177 -1.73 4.76 2.32
N SER A 178 -1.84 5.87 3.06
CA SER A 178 -2.78 6.95 2.76
C SER A 178 -2.45 7.67 1.45
N GLN A 179 -1.16 7.70 1.07
CA GLN A 179 -0.68 8.43 -0.11
C GLN A 179 -0.52 7.54 -1.34
N ASN A 180 -0.18 6.26 -1.16
CA ASN A 180 0.15 5.35 -2.26
C ASN A 180 -1.07 4.62 -2.84
N SER A 181 -0.88 4.06 -4.03
CA SER A 181 -1.88 3.23 -4.71
C SER A 181 -1.64 1.73 -4.49
N LEU A 182 -0.95 1.32 -3.42
CA LEU A 182 -0.69 -0.11 -3.16
C LEU A 182 -1.92 -0.80 -2.56
N ILE A 183 -2.21 -2.00 -3.08
CA ILE A 183 -3.30 -2.87 -2.61
C ILE A 183 -2.72 -4.01 -1.79
N VAL A 184 -3.30 -4.28 -0.63
CA VAL A 184 -2.98 -5.46 0.17
C VAL A 184 -3.77 -6.67 -0.34
N ARG A 185 -3.10 -7.81 -0.56
CA ARG A 185 -3.72 -9.02 -1.11
C ARG A 185 -3.79 -10.13 -0.06
N TRP A 186 -4.98 -10.64 0.25
CA TRP A 186 -5.19 -11.60 1.32
C TRP A 186 -4.31 -12.86 1.19
N HIS A 187 -3.99 -13.32 -0.03
CA HIS A 187 -3.18 -14.53 -0.22
C HIS A 187 -1.71 -14.37 0.19
N HIS A 188 -1.18 -13.14 0.27
CA HIS A 188 0.15 -12.90 0.82
C HIS A 188 0.20 -13.03 2.34
N VAL A 189 -0.92 -13.35 3.02
CA VAL A 189 -0.93 -13.73 4.44
C VAL A 189 0.04 -14.89 4.71
N VAL A 190 0.21 -15.81 3.76
CA VAL A 190 1.15 -16.95 3.88
C VAL A 190 2.60 -16.46 3.95
N LEU A 191 2.95 -15.40 3.21
CA LEU A 191 4.29 -14.80 3.29
C LEU A 191 4.49 -14.09 4.63
N ASN A 192 3.44 -13.42 5.13
CA ASN A 192 3.47 -12.80 6.46
C ASN A 192 3.63 -13.84 7.58
N MET A 193 2.94 -14.98 7.46
CA MET A 193 3.12 -16.13 8.36
C MET A 193 4.55 -16.69 8.26
N GLY A 194 5.04 -16.86 7.03
CA GLY A 194 6.41 -17.31 6.76
C GLY A 194 7.45 -16.42 7.42
N TRP A 195 7.25 -15.09 7.41
CA TRP A 195 8.16 -14.14 8.06
C TRP A 195 8.35 -14.40 9.57
N ALA A 196 7.24 -14.61 10.31
CA ALA A 196 7.32 -14.94 11.73
C ALA A 196 7.95 -16.32 11.97
N VAL A 197 7.66 -17.30 11.11
CA VAL A 197 8.24 -18.65 11.21
C VAL A 197 9.75 -18.64 10.93
N ILE A 198 10.22 -17.87 9.94
CA ILE A 198 11.65 -17.73 9.62
C ILE A 198 12.39 -17.18 10.84
N TYR A 199 11.83 -16.17 11.53
CA TYR A 199 12.42 -15.66 12.76
C TYR A 199 12.53 -16.74 13.84
N LEU A 200 11.46 -17.51 14.07
CA LEU A 200 11.47 -18.60 15.05
C LEU A 200 12.50 -19.68 14.69
N ILE A 201 12.62 -20.04 13.42
CA ILE A 201 13.63 -20.99 12.91
C ILE A 201 15.04 -20.45 13.10
N TYR A 202 15.25 -19.14 13.01
CA TYR A 202 16.55 -18.51 13.22
C TYR A 202 16.94 -18.45 14.70
N ILE A 203 16.02 -18.00 15.56
CA ILE A 203 16.35 -17.74 16.97
C ILE A 203 16.56 -19.03 17.78
N TRP A 204 15.81 -20.09 17.46
CA TRP A 204 15.88 -21.35 18.19
C TRP A 204 17.28 -21.99 18.15
N PRO A 205 17.91 -22.19 16.98
CA PRO A 205 19.28 -22.67 16.89
C PRO A 205 20.30 -21.74 17.55
N ALA A 206 20.12 -20.42 17.47
CA ALA A 206 21.05 -19.45 18.08
C ALA A 206 21.04 -19.55 19.62
N VAL A 207 19.87 -19.75 20.23
CA VAL A 207 19.79 -20.02 21.67
C VAL A 207 20.32 -21.42 22.00
N ALA A 208 19.94 -22.43 21.21
CA ALA A 208 20.35 -23.82 21.45
C ALA A 208 21.87 -24.06 21.31
N SER A 209 22.55 -23.28 20.47
CA SER A 209 24.00 -23.31 20.31
C SER A 209 24.76 -22.58 21.42
N GLY A 210 24.05 -21.84 22.28
CA GLY A 210 24.65 -20.96 23.28
C GLY A 210 25.28 -19.70 22.71
N GLU A 211 24.98 -19.35 21.45
CA GLU A 211 25.40 -18.07 20.85
C GLU A 211 24.78 -16.88 21.59
N ILE A 212 23.56 -17.06 22.10
CA ILE A 212 22.87 -16.10 22.94
C ILE A 212 22.65 -16.75 24.32
N THR A 213 23.05 -16.05 25.38
CA THR A 213 22.89 -16.55 26.76
C THR A 213 21.46 -16.49 27.25
N ASP A 214 20.70 -15.50 26.78
CA ASP A 214 19.34 -15.21 27.23
C ASP A 214 18.39 -15.08 26.06
N TRP A 215 17.12 -15.46 26.26
CA TRP A 215 16.11 -15.29 25.22
C TRP A 215 15.87 -13.79 24.95
N PRO A 216 15.75 -13.36 23.68
CA PRO A 216 15.44 -11.96 23.35
C PRO A 216 14.11 -11.48 23.95
N TYR A 217 13.20 -12.43 24.19
CA TYR A 217 11.91 -12.18 24.80
C TYR A 217 11.67 -13.23 25.89
N GLY A 218 11.55 -12.81 27.15
CA GLY A 218 11.39 -13.75 28.28
C GLY A 218 10.13 -14.62 28.21
N PHE A 219 9.10 -14.21 27.48
CA PHE A 219 7.92 -15.04 27.24
C PHE A 219 8.16 -16.18 26.21
N LEU A 220 9.24 -16.11 25.45
CA LEU A 220 9.69 -17.17 24.53
C LEU A 220 10.67 -18.15 25.18
N GLU A 221 11.07 -17.88 26.41
CA GLU A 221 12.02 -18.72 27.13
C GLU A 221 11.48 -20.13 27.33
N THR A 222 12.28 -21.14 26.95
CA THR A 222 11.87 -22.56 27.01
C THR A 222 11.59 -23.06 28.43
N GLU A 223 12.13 -22.38 29.45
CA GLU A 223 11.85 -22.68 30.86
C GLU A 223 10.44 -22.25 31.27
N ASN A 224 9.84 -21.30 30.53
CA ASN A 224 8.51 -20.80 30.81
C ASN A 224 7.45 -21.80 30.29
N ALA A 225 6.56 -22.27 31.16
CA ALA A 225 5.51 -23.24 30.81
C ALA A 225 4.57 -22.75 29.70
N GLY A 226 4.49 -21.44 29.48
CA GLY A 226 3.69 -20.81 28.43
C GLY A 226 4.39 -20.59 27.08
N CYS A 227 5.67 -20.97 26.92
CA CYS A 227 6.47 -20.61 25.74
C CYS A 227 5.85 -21.09 24.41
N PHE A 228 5.37 -22.33 24.35
CA PHE A 228 4.66 -22.86 23.17
C PHE A 228 3.37 -22.11 22.87
N GLY A 229 2.64 -21.70 23.92
CA GLY A 229 1.47 -20.84 23.80
C GLY A 229 1.83 -19.50 23.18
N TRP A 230 2.97 -18.91 23.57
CA TRP A 230 3.47 -17.67 22.99
C TRP A 230 3.94 -17.81 21.54
N TYR A 231 4.60 -18.91 21.15
CA TYR A 231 4.93 -19.15 19.73
C TYR A 231 3.66 -19.18 18.87
N PHE A 232 2.63 -19.89 19.34
CA PHE A 232 1.34 -19.93 18.65
C PHE A 232 0.64 -18.56 18.66
N ALA A 233 0.69 -17.83 19.76
CA ALA A 233 0.09 -16.50 19.89
C ALA A 233 0.75 -15.49 18.95
N LEU A 234 2.09 -15.45 18.86
CA LEU A 234 2.82 -14.58 17.92
C LEU A 234 2.37 -14.84 16.48
N PHE A 235 2.28 -16.11 16.09
CA PHE A 235 1.81 -16.50 14.77
C PHE A 235 0.37 -16.07 14.53
N PHE A 236 -0.52 -16.35 15.47
CA PHE A 236 -1.94 -16.05 15.37
C PHE A 236 -2.22 -14.54 15.32
N PHE A 237 -1.59 -13.76 16.21
CA PHE A 237 -1.73 -12.30 16.21
C PHE A 237 -1.15 -11.69 14.95
N ASN A 238 -0.01 -12.17 14.44
CA ASN A 238 0.55 -11.69 13.18
C ASN A 238 -0.43 -11.88 12.01
N VAL A 239 -1.18 -13.00 11.97
CA VAL A 239 -2.27 -13.21 11.00
C VAL A 239 -3.42 -12.21 11.19
N ILE A 240 -3.84 -11.96 12.44
CA ILE A 240 -4.88 -10.96 12.73
C ILE A 240 -4.47 -9.57 12.24
N PHE A 241 -3.25 -9.12 12.55
CA PHE A 241 -2.74 -7.82 12.12
C PHE A 241 -2.61 -7.71 10.60
N TYR A 242 -2.30 -8.80 9.92
CA TYR A 242 -2.36 -8.85 8.47
C TYR A 242 -3.77 -8.60 7.93
N PHE A 243 -4.80 -9.22 8.51
CA PHE A 243 -6.18 -8.96 8.12
C PHE A 243 -6.63 -7.54 8.46
N ILE A 244 -6.22 -6.98 9.60
CA ILE A 244 -6.46 -5.56 9.93
C ILE A 244 -5.85 -4.67 8.84
N TRP A 245 -4.59 -4.91 8.48
CA TRP A 245 -3.89 -4.17 7.41
C TRP A 245 -4.60 -4.31 6.05
N TYR A 246 -5.07 -5.52 5.72
CA TYR A 246 -5.86 -5.78 4.53
C TYR A 246 -7.18 -4.98 4.52
N TYR A 247 -7.93 -4.99 5.62
CA TYR A 247 -9.19 -4.25 5.72
C TYR A 247 -8.99 -2.73 5.70
N LEU A 248 -7.90 -2.22 6.31
CA LEU A 248 -7.54 -0.80 6.20
C LEU A 248 -7.24 -0.41 4.76
N SER A 249 -6.45 -1.21 4.05
CA SER A 249 -6.18 -1.01 2.63
C SER A 249 -7.47 -0.99 1.82
N ARG A 250 -8.37 -1.95 2.06
CA ARG A 250 -9.66 -2.02 1.37
C ARG A 250 -10.55 -0.82 1.68
N ALA A 251 -10.68 -0.43 2.94
CA ALA A 251 -11.46 0.73 3.35
C ALA A 251 -10.98 2.02 2.67
N LYS A 252 -9.66 2.19 2.52
CA LYS A 252 -9.07 3.29 1.74
C LYS A 252 -9.60 3.30 0.31
N TYR A 253 -9.60 2.17 -0.39
CA TYR A 253 -10.07 2.11 -1.77
C TYR A 253 -11.55 2.43 -1.90
N GLU A 254 -12.40 1.79 -1.08
CA GLU A 254 -13.84 2.02 -1.10
C GLU A 254 -14.16 3.51 -0.87
N LEU A 255 -13.46 4.17 0.07
CA LEU A 255 -13.63 5.59 0.33
C LEU A 255 -13.27 6.46 -0.88
N ILE A 256 -12.18 6.16 -1.57
CA ILE A 256 -11.68 6.95 -2.70
C ILE A 256 -12.59 6.79 -3.93
N TYR A 257 -13.01 5.57 -4.23
CA TYR A 257 -13.87 5.30 -5.39
C TYR A 257 -15.29 5.84 -5.21
N VAL A 258 -15.90 5.67 -4.03
CA VAL A 258 -17.24 6.22 -3.77
C VAL A 258 -17.25 7.75 -3.92
N ASN A 259 -16.19 8.42 -3.45
CA ASN A 259 -16.08 9.87 -3.57
C ASN A 259 -15.81 10.35 -5.01
N SER A 260 -15.04 9.60 -5.80
CA SER A 260 -14.73 10.00 -7.19
C SER A 260 -15.95 9.88 -8.11
N GLU A 261 -16.81 8.89 -7.89
CA GLU A 261 -18.08 8.75 -8.61
C GLU A 261 -19.08 9.84 -8.22
N ALA A 262 -19.20 10.13 -6.93
CA ALA A 262 -20.04 11.23 -6.44
C ALA A 262 -19.58 12.58 -7.02
N ALA A 263 -18.27 12.85 -7.04
CA ALA A 263 -17.72 14.08 -7.61
C ALA A 263 -18.00 14.18 -9.12
N SER A 264 -17.82 13.07 -9.85
CA SER A 264 -18.08 13.00 -11.30
C SER A 264 -19.57 13.20 -11.63
N ALA A 265 -20.47 12.65 -10.82
CA ALA A 265 -21.92 12.83 -10.94
C ALA A 265 -22.32 14.30 -10.71
N VAL A 266 -21.79 14.94 -9.66
CA VAL A 266 -22.05 16.37 -9.37
C VAL A 266 -21.54 17.27 -10.50
N MET A 267 -20.34 17.02 -11.02
CA MET A 267 -19.77 17.79 -12.13
C MET A 267 -20.62 17.68 -13.40
N SER A 268 -21.11 16.47 -13.73
CA SER A 268 -21.98 16.25 -14.89
C SER A 268 -23.33 16.96 -14.77
N LEU A 269 -23.87 17.07 -13.56
CA LEU A 269 -25.13 17.75 -13.29
C LEU A 269 -24.96 19.28 -13.37
N HIS A 270 -23.82 19.81 -12.92
CA HIS A 270 -23.48 21.22 -13.06
C HIS A 270 -23.31 21.65 -14.53
N LEU A 271 -22.63 20.84 -15.34
CA LEU A 271 -22.46 21.07 -16.78
C LEU A 271 -23.78 21.00 -17.56
N ARG A 272 -24.75 20.18 -17.12
CA ARG A 272 -26.10 20.14 -17.72
C ARG A 272 -26.99 21.30 -17.25
N GLY A 273 -26.78 21.81 -16.04
CA GLY A 273 -27.54 22.93 -15.49
C GLY A 273 -27.19 24.29 -16.10
N THR A 274 -25.93 24.49 -16.49
CA THR A 274 -25.45 25.76 -17.07
C THR A 274 -25.71 25.90 -18.58
N GLY A 275 -26.07 24.81 -19.27
CA GLY A 275 -26.33 24.80 -20.71
C GLY A 275 -27.74 25.19 -21.16
N ARG A 276 -28.69 25.48 -20.26
CA ARG A 276 -30.11 25.70 -20.62
C ARG A 276 -30.54 27.17 -20.59
N GLY A 277 -29.63 28.07 -20.98
CA GLY A 277 -29.87 29.50 -21.06
C GLY A 277 -29.24 30.16 -22.29
N SER A 278 -29.12 29.46 -23.42
CA SER A 278 -28.83 30.13 -24.69
C SER A 278 -30.14 30.42 -25.42
N ILE A 279 -30.52 31.68 -25.33
CA ILE A 279 -31.64 32.34 -25.99
C ILE A 279 -31.56 32.03 -27.49
N SER A 280 -32.61 31.38 -28.01
CA SER A 280 -32.86 31.29 -29.44
C SER A 280 -33.13 32.69 -29.99
N SER A 281 -32.10 33.40 -30.46
CA SER A 281 -32.30 34.53 -31.35
C SER A 281 -32.69 33.99 -32.72
N VAL A 282 -33.98 34.12 -33.00
CA VAL A 282 -34.59 33.96 -34.32
C VAL A 282 -33.91 34.95 -35.28
N VAL A 283 -33.05 34.44 -36.17
CA VAL A 283 -32.56 35.18 -37.34
C VAL A 283 -33.17 34.56 -38.57
N GLY A 284 -33.93 35.38 -39.30
CA GLY A 284 -34.78 34.99 -40.42
C GLY A 284 -34.05 34.54 -41.70
N PRO A 285 -34.83 34.15 -42.72
CA PRO A 285 -34.31 33.53 -43.93
C PRO A 285 -33.70 34.58 -44.86
N ARG A 286 -32.49 34.31 -45.37
CA ARG A 286 -31.91 35.06 -46.48
C ARG A 286 -31.70 34.13 -47.66
N SER A 287 -32.53 34.32 -48.69
CA SER A 287 -32.38 33.74 -50.01
C SER A 287 -31.16 34.32 -50.71
N VAL A 288 -30.25 33.48 -51.21
CA VAL A 288 -29.35 33.84 -52.30
C VAL A 288 -29.18 32.62 -53.20
N ASN A 289 -29.62 32.79 -54.45
CA ASN A 289 -29.39 31.92 -55.60
C ASN A 289 -27.91 31.94 -56.01
N GLY A 290 -27.45 30.89 -56.70
CA GLY A 290 -26.36 31.03 -57.68
C GLY A 290 -25.29 29.94 -57.60
N ASP A 291 -25.55 28.86 -58.33
CA ASP A 291 -24.68 28.23 -59.34
C ASP A 291 -23.31 27.63 -58.97
N ASP A 292 -23.29 26.32 -59.25
CA ASP A 292 -22.33 25.58 -60.07
C ASP A 292 -20.92 25.21 -59.57
N SER A 293 -20.77 23.88 -59.54
CA SER A 293 -19.63 23.12 -60.05
C SER A 293 -18.32 23.13 -59.24
N SER A 294 -18.06 22.02 -58.54
CA SER A 294 -17.06 21.04 -58.99
C SER A 294 -16.81 19.99 -57.91
N SER A 295 -16.88 18.74 -58.39
CA SER A 295 -16.58 17.50 -57.72
C SER A 295 -15.12 17.44 -57.23
N ASN A 296 -14.94 17.19 -55.93
CA ASN A 296 -13.74 16.53 -55.41
C ASN A 296 -14.10 15.71 -54.16
N SER A 297 -14.41 14.44 -54.39
CA SER A 297 -14.58 13.42 -53.37
C SER A 297 -13.21 12.94 -52.90
N ILE A 298 -12.68 13.54 -51.81
CA ILE A 298 -11.61 12.94 -51.02
C ILE A 298 -12.23 12.45 -49.71
N SER A 299 -12.39 11.13 -49.66
CA SER A 299 -12.82 10.32 -48.52
C SER A 299 -11.88 10.51 -47.33
N ARG A 300 -12.27 11.38 -46.40
CA ARG A 300 -11.65 11.53 -45.08
C ARG A 300 -12.32 10.52 -44.14
N SER A 301 -11.69 9.38 -43.94
CA SER A 301 -12.10 8.39 -42.93
C SER A 301 -11.75 8.96 -41.55
N GLY A 302 -12.69 9.67 -40.93
CA GLY A 302 -12.59 10.08 -39.54
C GLY A 302 -12.89 8.87 -38.65
N SER A 303 -11.85 8.22 -38.14
CA SER A 303 -12.02 7.26 -37.05
C SER A 303 -12.45 8.03 -35.81
N LEU A 304 -13.74 7.97 -35.50
CA LEU A 304 -14.23 8.22 -34.15
C LEU A 304 -13.52 7.23 -33.23
N ILE A 305 -12.60 7.75 -32.42
CA ILE A 305 -12.06 7.03 -31.28
C ILE A 305 -13.21 6.96 -30.27
N ASP A 306 -13.81 5.77 -30.17
CA ASP A 306 -14.86 5.47 -29.21
C ASP A 306 -14.23 5.51 -27.80
N GLU A 307 -14.58 6.54 -27.03
CA GLU A 307 -14.04 6.84 -25.71
C GLU A 307 -14.66 5.96 -24.60
N THR A 308 -14.93 4.68 -24.91
CA THR A 308 -15.69 3.77 -24.03
C THR A 308 -14.88 2.66 -23.38
N ASP A 309 -13.61 2.46 -23.75
CA ASP A 309 -12.76 1.42 -23.14
C ASP A 309 -11.99 1.94 -21.93
N ASN A 310 -12.73 2.26 -20.86
CA ASN A 310 -12.16 2.36 -19.52
C ASN A 310 -12.52 1.08 -18.74
N PRO A 311 -11.59 0.12 -18.57
CA PRO A 311 -11.86 -1.18 -17.93
C PRO A 311 -12.21 -1.08 -16.44
N TYR A 312 -12.11 0.11 -15.83
CA TYR A 312 -12.39 0.33 -14.41
C TYR A 312 -13.86 0.66 -14.09
N ARG A 313 -14.73 0.86 -15.10
CA ARG A 313 -16.13 1.28 -14.90
C ARG A 313 -17.07 0.17 -14.38
N HIS A 314 -16.63 -1.10 -14.35
CA HIS A 314 -17.48 -2.24 -13.98
C HIS A 314 -17.46 -2.64 -12.51
N MET A 315 -16.70 -1.95 -11.64
CA MET A 315 -16.68 -2.26 -10.20
C MET A 315 -17.86 -1.69 -9.41
N ALA A 316 -18.61 -0.71 -9.93
CA ALA A 316 -19.54 0.08 -9.12
C ALA A 316 -21.02 -0.33 -9.13
N SER A 317 -21.43 -1.34 -9.91
CA SER A 317 -22.87 -1.61 -10.10
C SER A 317 -23.45 -2.81 -9.34
N THR A 318 -22.72 -3.46 -8.43
CA THR A 318 -23.24 -4.61 -7.68
C THR A 318 -23.06 -4.48 -6.18
N GLY A 319 -24.11 -4.06 -5.46
CA GLY A 319 -24.27 -4.39 -4.04
C GLY A 319 -24.87 -3.31 -3.16
N TYR A 320 -26.20 -3.10 -3.22
CA TYR A 320 -26.95 -2.52 -2.12
C TYR A 320 -28.17 -3.40 -1.82
N VAL A 321 -28.03 -4.31 -0.85
CA VAL A 321 -29.16 -4.88 -0.11
C VAL A 321 -28.95 -4.50 1.34
N ARG A 322 -29.78 -3.57 1.79
CA ARG A 322 -29.77 -2.97 3.13
C ARG A 322 -30.64 -3.87 4.03
N SER A 323 -30.05 -4.50 5.04
CA SER A 323 -30.81 -5.08 6.15
C SER A 323 -30.27 -4.50 7.45
N SER A 324 -31.14 -3.75 8.11
CA SER A 324 -30.96 -3.10 9.40
C SER A 324 -31.66 -3.93 10.47
N ALA A 325 -30.96 -4.27 11.55
CA ALA A 325 -31.58 -4.66 12.81
C ALA A 325 -30.68 -4.28 13.99
N SER A 326 -31.33 -3.80 15.04
CA SER A 326 -30.80 -3.07 16.20
C SER A 326 -30.49 -3.95 17.42
N MET A 327 -29.58 -3.43 18.24
CA MET A 327 -29.35 -3.57 19.69
C MET A 327 -30.26 -4.48 20.55
N THR A 328 -29.67 -5.21 21.49
CA THR A 328 -29.58 -4.88 22.95
C THR A 328 -29.01 -6.08 23.73
N GLY A 329 -28.31 -5.84 24.84
CA GLY A 329 -27.98 -6.90 25.81
C GLY A 329 -26.75 -6.65 26.69
N SER A 330 -26.98 -6.02 27.84
CA SER A 330 -26.05 -5.78 28.95
C SER A 330 -25.81 -7.04 29.82
N GLY A 331 -24.66 -7.11 30.50
CA GLY A 331 -24.41 -8.09 31.55
C GLY A 331 -23.03 -7.93 32.20
N ALA A 332 -23.00 -7.52 33.48
CA ALA A 332 -21.83 -7.32 34.31
C ALA A 332 -21.45 -8.60 35.09
N SER A 333 -20.17 -8.76 35.46
CA SER A 333 -19.78 -9.40 36.74
C SER A 333 -18.31 -9.18 37.09
N SER A 334 -18.09 -8.92 38.38
CA SER A 334 -16.85 -8.64 39.11
C SER A 334 -16.07 -9.89 39.57
N GLY A 335 -14.81 -9.69 39.96
CA GLY A 335 -14.05 -10.54 40.91
C GLY A 335 -12.55 -10.52 40.59
N SER A 336 -11.73 -9.66 41.20
CA SER A 336 -11.06 -9.74 42.52
C SER A 336 -9.88 -10.75 42.61
N ASP A 337 -8.69 -10.15 42.64
CA ASP A 337 -7.54 -10.40 43.52
C ASP A 337 -6.52 -11.54 43.30
N LYS A 338 -5.26 -11.09 43.51
CA LYS A 338 -4.00 -11.76 43.90
C LYS A 338 -3.07 -12.22 42.77
N LEU A 339 -1.95 -11.49 42.61
CA LEU A 339 -0.60 -12.00 42.94
C LEU A 339 0.46 -10.88 42.91
N ALA A 340 1.36 -10.96 43.88
CA ALA A 340 2.46 -10.06 44.20
C ALA A 340 3.73 -10.40 43.36
N PRO A 341 4.85 -9.66 43.50
CA PRO A 341 5.66 -9.24 42.35
C PRO A 341 6.85 -10.16 42.04
N LEU A 342 7.12 -10.37 40.74
CA LEU A 342 8.41 -10.81 40.22
C LEU A 342 9.20 -9.57 39.80
N GLN A 343 10.04 -9.10 40.72
CA GLN A 343 10.98 -8.00 40.50
C GLN A 343 12.39 -8.58 40.51
N LYS A 344 12.92 -8.91 39.33
CA LYS A 344 14.35 -9.00 39.04
C LYS A 344 14.54 -9.09 37.52
N ALA A 345 15.60 -8.42 37.05
CA ALA A 345 16.03 -8.26 35.65
C ALA A 345 15.38 -7.11 34.88
N CYS A 346 15.88 -5.90 35.08
CA CYS A 346 16.38 -5.02 34.00
C CYS A 346 17.02 -3.78 34.63
N GLU A 347 18.23 -3.92 35.17
CA GLU A 347 19.09 -2.76 35.41
C GLU A 347 19.83 -2.44 34.11
N ILE A 348 19.31 -1.47 33.36
CA ILE A 348 20.08 -0.74 32.36
C ILE A 348 20.89 0.32 33.13
N PRO A 349 22.22 0.45 32.93
CA PRO A 349 22.99 1.50 33.57
C PRO A 349 22.43 2.86 33.14
N ARG A 350 21.98 3.67 34.11
CA ARG A 350 21.72 5.09 33.87
C ARG A 350 23.06 5.81 33.68
N ALA A 351 23.02 6.82 32.82
CA ALA A 351 24.09 7.70 32.37
C ALA A 351 25.14 8.08 33.42
#